data_AF-A0A0M3RFH8-F1
#
_entry.id   AF-A0A0M3RFH8-F1
#
_cell.length_a   1.000
_cell.length_b   1.000
_cell.length_c   1.000
_cell.angle_alpha   90.00
_cell.angle_beta   90.00
_cell.angle_gamma   90.00
#
_symmetry.space_group_name_H-M   'P 1'
#
loop_
_entity.id
_entity.type
_entity.pdbx_description
1 polymer ?
#
loop_
_entity_poly.entity_id
_entity_poly.type
_entity_poly.pdbx_seq_one_letter_code
_entity_poly.pdbx_strand_id
1 'polypeptide(L)'
;MPYNKTLWKDRVVEKPMTYTMRTNADGTITLVPAEGQILEVGTPLTAVNLNNLEKQYEEVLAWVRENAQMVKLSADTGLRTKLAAGFDILTLGVGFYYGASLNIPSHPIPGSTAWYNIDVTQSEQGMKQFRLQRNADGRTWIGTVHSDNVFRGWYEVVTDSPLIWTNLSLQNGWVAGLTTPQYSIIGNEVVFRGRIKNGQFGGASYLPAFTMPSIVKPTTSHALLIAGYINNHWARVYLFDDGKISVITTATGATDNELDLAGLRYCYK
;
A
#
# COMPACT_ATOMS: atom_id res chain seq x y z
N MET A 1 -22.41 30.76 21.28
CA MET A 1 -21.56 31.91 21.61
C MET A 1 -20.15 31.39 21.81
N PRO A 2 -19.15 31.86 21.06
CA PRO A 2 -17.76 31.42 21.22
C PRO A 2 -17.28 31.63 22.66
N TYR A 3 -16.41 30.75 23.16
CA TYR A 3 -15.77 30.90 24.46
C TYR A 3 -15.10 32.28 24.59
N ASN A 4 -15.38 32.98 25.70
CA ASN A 4 -14.71 34.22 26.04
C ASN A 4 -13.71 33.97 27.16
N LYS A 5 -12.42 34.07 26.84
CA LYS A 5 -11.35 33.77 27.79
C LYS A 5 -11.27 34.84 28.88
N THR A 6 -11.42 34.42 30.13
CA THR A 6 -11.18 35.29 31.29
C THR A 6 -9.68 35.57 31.43
N LEU A 7 -9.30 36.85 31.48
CA LEU A 7 -7.96 37.29 31.87
C LEU A 7 -7.90 37.37 33.40
N TRP A 8 -7.35 36.31 34.01
CA TRP A 8 -7.21 36.20 35.46
C TRP A 8 -6.12 37.14 35.99
N LYS A 9 -6.44 37.88 37.05
CA LYS A 9 -5.52 38.73 37.79
C LYS A 9 -5.49 38.33 39.25
N ASP A 10 -4.31 38.34 39.83
CA ASP A 10 -4.17 38.19 41.27
C ASP A 10 -4.61 39.46 41.98
N ARG A 11 -5.08 39.29 43.21
CA ARG A 11 -5.35 40.41 44.09
C ARG A 11 -4.07 40.85 44.75
N VAL A 12 -3.70 42.12 44.57
CA VAL A 12 -2.48 42.72 45.13
C VAL A 12 -2.86 43.84 46.07
N VAL A 13 -2.33 43.80 47.28
CA VAL A 13 -2.57 44.77 48.35
C VAL A 13 -1.25 45.21 48.95
N GLU A 14 -1.22 46.43 49.51
CA GLU A 14 -0.02 47.04 50.09
C GLU A 14 0.59 46.20 51.22
N LYS A 15 -0.25 45.60 52.07
CA LYS A 15 0.16 44.84 53.27
C LYS A 15 -0.51 43.46 53.28
N PRO A 16 -0.01 42.49 52.48
CA PRO A 16 -0.62 41.16 52.39
C PRO A 16 -0.56 40.43 53.74
N MET A 17 -1.56 39.58 53.99
CA MET A 17 -1.70 38.77 55.21
C MET A 17 -1.65 39.58 56.53
N THR A 18 -2.03 40.86 56.48
CA THR A 18 -2.11 41.71 57.68
C THR A 18 -3.55 41.81 58.15
N TYR A 19 -3.77 41.70 59.46
CA TYR A 19 -5.11 41.69 60.06
C TYR A 19 -5.15 42.52 61.35
N THR A 20 -6.31 43.10 61.64
CA THR A 20 -6.66 43.63 62.96
C THR A 20 -7.53 42.61 63.69
N MET A 21 -7.33 42.50 65.00
CA MET A 21 -8.03 41.53 65.84
C MET A 21 -9.21 42.20 66.55
N ARG A 22 -10.38 41.57 66.52
CA ARG A 22 -11.54 41.95 67.32
C ARG A 22 -12.03 40.76 68.13
N THR A 23 -12.16 40.93 69.44
CA THR A 23 -12.82 39.95 70.31
C THR A 23 -14.33 40.21 70.30
N ASN A 24 -15.11 39.17 70.03
CA ASN A 24 -16.56 39.20 70.01
C ASN A 24 -17.14 38.92 71.41
N ALA A 25 -18.40 39.29 71.62
CA ALA A 25 -19.07 39.13 72.92
C ALA A 25 -19.22 37.65 73.36
N ASP A 26 -19.19 36.72 72.41
CA ASP A 26 -19.22 35.27 72.63
C ASP A 26 -17.82 34.67 72.89
N GLY A 27 -16.77 35.51 72.98
CA GLY A 27 -15.39 35.11 73.20
C GLY A 27 -14.64 34.65 71.94
N THR A 28 -15.29 34.61 70.77
CA THR A 28 -14.61 34.32 69.50
C THR A 28 -13.77 35.51 69.02
N ILE A 29 -12.78 35.25 68.16
CA ILE A 29 -11.92 36.28 67.58
C ILE A 29 -12.21 36.39 66.09
N THR A 30 -12.49 37.60 65.62
CA THR A 30 -12.57 37.94 64.21
C THR A 30 -11.27 38.62 63.78
N LEU A 31 -10.59 38.06 62.77
CA LEU A 31 -9.49 38.71 62.08
C LEU A 31 -10.04 39.51 60.90
N VAL A 32 -9.93 40.82 60.96
CA VAL A 32 -10.36 41.72 59.88
C VAL A 32 -9.13 42.10 59.05
N PRO A 33 -9.11 41.83 57.73
CA PRO A 33 -7.99 42.22 56.87
C PRO A 33 -7.66 43.71 57.01
N ALA A 34 -6.37 44.04 57.19
CA ALA A 34 -5.83 45.39 57.36
C ALA A 34 -4.75 45.64 56.30
N GLU A 35 -5.17 45.48 55.05
CA GLU A 35 -4.32 45.28 53.88
C GLU A 35 -3.73 46.55 53.25
N GLY A 36 -4.06 47.73 53.80
CA GLY A 36 -3.66 49.02 53.23
C GLY A 36 -4.38 49.32 51.92
N GLN A 37 -3.70 49.98 50.98
CA GLN A 37 -4.27 50.22 49.64
C GLN A 37 -4.36 48.92 48.81
N ILE A 38 -5.48 48.74 48.12
CA ILE A 38 -5.64 47.69 47.10
C ILE A 38 -4.99 48.19 45.81
N LEU A 39 -3.87 47.57 45.42
CA LEU A 39 -3.13 47.91 44.21
C LEU A 39 -3.73 47.23 42.98
N GLU A 40 -4.21 45.99 43.13
CA GLU A 40 -5.01 45.27 42.13
C GLU A 40 -6.14 44.49 42.81
N VAL A 41 -7.37 44.63 42.30
CA VAL A 41 -8.56 43.99 42.89
C VAL A 41 -8.58 42.47 42.67
N GLY A 42 -7.86 41.98 41.65
CA GLY A 42 -7.90 40.59 41.21
C GLY A 42 -9.20 40.20 40.49
N THR A 43 -9.23 38.98 39.95
CA THR A 43 -10.42 38.41 39.31
C THR A 43 -11.19 37.59 40.34
N PRO A 44 -12.49 37.88 40.58
CA PRO A 44 -13.28 37.14 41.55
C PRO A 44 -13.42 35.64 41.22
N LEU A 45 -13.31 34.78 42.24
CA LEU A 45 -13.64 33.36 42.13
C LEU A 45 -15.15 33.16 42.33
N THR A 46 -15.91 33.37 41.26
CA THR A 46 -17.38 33.22 41.27
C THR A 46 -17.80 31.98 40.50
N ALA A 47 -19.00 31.48 40.79
CA ALA A 47 -19.60 30.40 40.00
C ALA A 47 -19.65 30.73 38.50
N VAL A 48 -19.91 31.99 38.14
CA VAL A 48 -19.88 32.44 36.74
C VAL A 48 -18.50 32.22 36.11
N ASN A 49 -17.43 32.64 36.79
CA ASN A 49 -16.07 32.52 36.25
C ASN A 49 -15.57 31.07 36.24
N LEU A 50 -15.89 30.29 37.28
CA LEU A 50 -15.54 28.87 37.36
C LEU A 50 -16.29 28.05 36.29
N ASN A 51 -17.61 28.27 36.14
CA ASN A 51 -18.39 27.60 35.11
C ASN A 51 -17.95 28.00 33.68
N ASN A 52 -17.41 29.21 33.49
CA ASN A 52 -16.82 29.59 32.20
C ASN A 52 -15.59 28.74 31.86
N LEU A 53 -14.74 28.40 32.84
CA LEU A 53 -13.60 27.49 32.64
C LEU A 53 -14.06 26.08 32.27
N GLU A 54 -15.03 25.52 32.99
CA GLU A 54 -15.59 24.19 32.70
C GLU A 54 -16.22 24.15 31.29
N LYS A 55 -16.92 25.23 30.92
CA LYS A 55 -17.45 25.39 29.57
C LYS A 55 -16.34 25.33 28.50
N GLN A 56 -15.19 25.97 28.74
CA GLN A 56 -14.06 25.90 27.81
C GLN A 56 -13.59 24.46 27.61
N TYR A 57 -13.47 23.69 28.70
CA TYR A 57 -13.03 22.31 28.67
C TYR A 57 -13.98 21.44 27.83
N GLU A 58 -15.28 21.53 28.08
CA GLU A 58 -16.29 20.80 27.32
C GLU A 58 -16.31 21.19 25.84
N GLU A 59 -16.18 22.48 25.51
CA GLU A 59 -16.11 22.95 24.13
C GLU A 59 -14.85 22.44 23.42
N VAL A 60 -13.69 22.39 24.09
CA VAL A 60 -12.46 21.80 23.53
C VAL A 60 -12.62 20.30 23.32
N LEU A 61 -13.20 19.56 24.28
CA LEU A 61 -13.45 18.14 24.12
C LEU A 61 -14.40 17.84 22.96
N ALA A 62 -15.48 18.61 22.84
CA ALA A 62 -16.43 18.50 21.73
C ALA A 62 -15.72 18.76 20.39
N TRP A 63 -14.94 19.85 20.31
CA TRP A 63 -14.16 20.17 19.12
C TRP A 63 -13.18 19.06 18.75
N VAL A 64 -12.42 18.51 19.71
CA VAL A 64 -11.48 17.41 19.46
C VAL A 64 -12.20 16.17 18.95
N ARG A 65 -13.35 15.79 19.53
CA ARG A 65 -14.13 14.63 19.08
C ARG A 65 -14.66 14.80 17.66
N GLU A 66 -15.01 16.02 17.26
CA GLU A 66 -15.56 16.33 15.94
C GLU A 66 -14.49 16.56 14.86
N ASN A 67 -13.31 17.08 15.25
CA ASN A 67 -12.31 17.57 14.30
C ASN A 67 -10.98 16.81 14.32
N ALA A 68 -10.69 16.04 15.37
CA ALA A 68 -9.47 15.25 15.46
C ALA A 68 -9.68 13.81 15.01
N GLN A 69 -8.66 13.23 14.37
CA GLN A 69 -8.65 11.81 14.07
C GLN A 69 -8.35 11.00 15.34
N MET A 70 -9.37 10.36 15.90
CA MET A 70 -9.28 9.60 17.16
C MET A 70 -8.69 8.20 17.00
N VAL A 71 -8.60 7.69 15.77
CA VAL A 71 -8.01 6.38 15.46
C VAL A 71 -6.54 6.56 15.07
N LYS A 72 -5.65 5.98 15.87
CA LYS A 72 -4.21 5.96 15.57
C LYS A 72 -3.95 5.01 14.41
N LEU A 73 -3.40 5.54 13.30
CA LEU A 73 -2.95 4.73 12.18
C LEU A 73 -1.48 4.31 12.32
N SER A 74 -0.68 5.03 13.12
CA SER A 74 0.74 4.79 13.34
C SER A 74 1.09 4.80 14.82
N ALA A 75 2.34 4.43 15.15
CA ALA A 75 2.88 4.60 16.50
C ALA A 75 3.05 6.09 16.86
N ASP A 76 3.14 6.40 18.15
CA ASP A 76 3.32 7.78 18.66
C ASP A 76 4.63 8.43 18.19
N THR A 77 5.56 7.63 17.69
CA THR A 77 6.82 8.07 17.06
C THR A 77 6.64 8.51 15.60
N GLY A 78 5.45 8.40 15.03
CA GLY A 78 5.18 8.61 13.61
C GLY A 78 5.59 7.43 12.71
N LEU A 79 6.14 6.36 13.30
CA LEU A 79 6.56 5.15 12.57
C LEU A 79 5.39 4.18 12.37
N ARG A 80 5.51 3.33 11.35
CA ARG A 80 4.65 2.14 11.20
C ARG A 80 4.81 1.23 12.41
N THR A 81 3.76 0.51 12.80
CA THR A 81 3.81 -0.43 13.91
C THR A 81 4.51 -1.73 13.49
N LYS A 82 5.57 -2.12 14.20
CA LYS A 82 6.33 -3.35 13.89
C LYS A 82 5.55 -4.59 14.32
N LEU A 83 5.45 -5.57 13.41
CA LEU A 83 4.88 -6.88 13.67
C LEU A 83 5.99 -7.90 13.96
N ALA A 84 5.68 -8.87 14.81
CA ALA A 84 6.55 -10.02 15.08
C ALA A 84 6.55 -11.00 13.88
N ALA A 85 7.60 -11.80 13.77
CA ALA A 85 7.63 -12.90 12.80
C ALA A 85 6.48 -13.89 13.09
N GLY A 86 5.88 -14.43 12.02
CA GLY A 86 4.74 -15.34 12.09
C GLY A 86 3.39 -14.68 12.36
N PHE A 87 3.34 -13.36 12.56
CA PHE A 87 2.07 -12.65 12.82
C PHE A 87 1.11 -12.80 11.64
N ASP A 88 -0.15 -13.18 11.92
CA ASP A 88 -1.22 -13.27 10.92
C ASP A 88 -1.75 -11.90 10.57
N ILE A 89 -1.50 -11.44 9.36
CA ILE A 89 -1.86 -10.09 8.96
C ILE A 89 -3.38 -9.89 8.80
N LEU A 90 -4.19 -10.96 8.64
CA LEU A 90 -5.64 -10.81 8.49
C LEU A 90 -6.35 -10.44 9.81
N THR A 91 -5.68 -10.62 10.96
CA THR A 91 -6.22 -10.24 12.27
C THR A 91 -5.95 -8.78 12.62
N LEU A 92 -5.22 -8.04 11.78
CA LEU A 92 -4.90 -6.64 12.02
C LEU A 92 -6.17 -5.76 12.09
N GLY A 93 -6.14 -4.78 12.98
CA GLY A 93 -7.07 -3.65 12.96
C GLY A 93 -6.68 -2.62 11.89
N VAL A 94 -7.46 -1.55 11.79
CA VAL A 94 -7.11 -0.38 10.96
C VAL A 94 -5.77 0.20 11.42
N GLY A 95 -4.86 0.46 10.48
CA GLY A 95 -3.55 1.05 10.78
C GLY A 95 -2.47 0.72 9.76
N PHE A 96 -1.27 1.22 10.04
CA PHE A 96 -0.06 1.08 9.23
C PHE A 96 0.99 0.26 9.99
N TYR A 97 1.36 -0.86 9.39
CA TYR A 97 2.22 -1.86 9.99
C TYR A 97 3.41 -2.18 9.08
N TYR A 98 4.40 -2.87 9.63
CA TYR A 98 5.49 -3.45 8.85
C TYR A 98 6.10 -4.67 9.57
N GLY A 99 6.74 -5.57 8.83
CA GLY A 99 7.43 -6.71 9.42
C GLY A 99 8.02 -7.66 8.39
N ALA A 100 8.74 -8.68 8.85
CA ALA A 100 9.32 -9.73 8.02
C ALA A 100 8.91 -11.11 8.52
N SER A 101 9.00 -12.11 7.64
CA SER A 101 8.60 -13.49 7.94
C SER A 101 7.18 -13.58 8.52
N LEU A 102 6.25 -12.81 7.96
CA LEU A 102 4.86 -12.72 8.42
C LEU A 102 4.04 -13.91 7.92
N ASN A 103 2.98 -14.27 8.64
CA ASN A 103 1.97 -15.17 8.10
C ASN A 103 1.04 -14.36 7.18
N ILE A 104 1.20 -14.56 5.88
CA ILE A 104 0.38 -13.90 4.86
C ILE A 104 -0.44 -14.96 4.12
N PRO A 105 -1.72 -15.13 4.47
CA PRO A 105 -2.56 -16.17 3.88
C PRO A 105 -2.67 -16.03 2.36
N SER A 106 -2.49 -17.16 1.66
CA SER A 106 -2.53 -17.27 0.19
C SER A 106 -1.67 -16.22 -0.54
N HIS A 107 -0.52 -15.86 0.02
CA HIS A 107 0.38 -14.88 -0.57
C HIS A 107 0.85 -15.31 -1.98
N PRO A 108 0.91 -14.40 -2.98
CA PRO A 108 1.38 -14.70 -4.34
C PRO A 108 2.83 -15.19 -4.42
N ILE A 109 3.62 -14.98 -3.36
CA ILE A 109 4.96 -15.51 -3.18
C ILE A 109 4.96 -16.39 -1.93
N PRO A 110 4.61 -17.69 -2.05
CA PRO A 110 4.53 -18.59 -0.91
C PRO A 110 5.87 -18.70 -0.18
N GLY A 111 5.84 -18.69 1.16
CA GLY A 111 7.04 -18.83 2.00
C GLY A 111 7.98 -17.62 2.04
N SER A 112 7.57 -16.47 1.52
CA SER A 112 8.38 -15.25 1.53
C SER A 112 8.76 -14.81 2.96
N THR A 113 10.05 -14.60 3.21
CA THR A 113 10.59 -14.04 4.46
C THR A 113 10.91 -12.55 4.36
N ALA A 114 10.55 -11.91 3.25
CA ALA A 114 10.87 -10.52 2.96
C ALA A 114 10.21 -9.55 3.95
N TRP A 115 10.70 -8.30 3.93
CA TRP A 115 10.08 -7.19 4.65
C TRP A 115 8.91 -6.60 3.87
N TYR A 116 7.80 -6.38 4.56
CA TYR A 116 6.58 -5.84 4.01
C TYR A 116 6.08 -4.64 4.81
N ASN A 117 5.55 -3.65 4.10
CA ASN A 117 4.69 -2.60 4.63
C ASN A 117 3.23 -3.01 4.42
N ILE A 118 2.38 -2.83 5.44
CA ILE A 118 0.96 -3.20 5.40
C ILE A 118 0.12 -2.00 5.81
N ASP A 119 -0.84 -1.62 4.98
CA ASP A 119 -1.86 -0.62 5.32
C ASP A 119 -3.22 -1.31 5.38
N VAL A 120 -3.96 -1.11 6.47
CA VAL A 120 -5.28 -1.70 6.68
C VAL A 120 -6.32 -0.60 6.82
N THR A 121 -7.35 -0.65 5.99
CA THR A 121 -8.56 0.17 6.12
C THR A 121 -9.77 -0.73 6.29
N GLN A 122 -10.83 -0.19 6.88
CA GLN A 122 -12.06 -0.93 7.17
C GLN A 122 -13.27 -0.06 6.89
N SER A 123 -14.30 -0.67 6.30
CA SER A 123 -15.63 -0.06 6.11
C SER A 123 -16.47 -0.14 7.38
N GLU A 124 -17.54 0.65 7.45
CA GLU A 124 -18.51 0.60 8.55
C GLU A 124 -19.11 -0.81 8.74
N GLN A 125 -19.28 -1.57 7.67
CA GLN A 125 -19.84 -2.93 7.69
C GLN A 125 -18.79 -4.03 7.93
N GLY A 126 -17.57 -3.68 8.36
CA GLY A 126 -16.56 -4.66 8.75
C GLY A 126 -15.67 -5.19 7.62
N MET A 127 -15.95 -4.87 6.35
CA MET A 127 -15.06 -5.23 5.24
C MET A 127 -13.70 -4.56 5.40
N LYS A 128 -12.61 -5.30 5.21
CA LYS A 128 -11.25 -4.79 5.33
C LYS A 128 -10.53 -4.81 3.99
N GLN A 129 -9.77 -3.76 3.71
CA GLN A 129 -8.82 -3.73 2.61
C GLN A 129 -7.41 -3.71 3.19
N PHE A 130 -6.54 -4.51 2.57
CA PHE A 130 -5.12 -4.60 2.90
C PHE A 130 -4.32 -4.15 1.68
N ARG A 131 -3.43 -3.17 1.86
CA ARG A 131 -2.37 -2.86 0.91
C ARG A 131 -1.07 -3.43 1.44
N LEU A 132 -0.55 -4.43 0.76
CA LEU A 132 0.72 -5.09 1.09
C LEU A 132 1.78 -4.64 0.11
N GLN A 133 2.90 -4.11 0.58
CA GLN A 133 4.00 -3.69 -0.29
C GLN A 133 5.31 -4.32 0.17
N ARG A 134 6.00 -5.03 -0.73
CA ARG A 134 7.33 -5.57 -0.45
C ARG A 134 8.35 -4.45 -0.47
N ASN A 135 9.15 -4.34 0.59
CA ASN A 135 10.06 -3.22 0.78
C ASN A 135 11.25 -3.23 -0.20
N ALA A 136 11.67 -4.40 -0.67
CA ALA A 136 12.88 -4.55 -1.49
C ALA A 136 12.73 -4.00 -2.91
N ASP A 137 11.54 -4.11 -3.49
CA ASP A 137 11.29 -3.81 -4.91
C ASP A 137 9.97 -3.09 -5.16
N GLY A 138 9.24 -2.71 -4.12
CA GLY A 138 8.02 -1.90 -4.23
C GLY A 138 6.79 -2.63 -4.78
N ARG A 139 6.89 -3.93 -5.12
CA ARG A 139 5.75 -4.74 -5.57
C ARG A 139 4.62 -4.64 -4.57
N THR A 140 3.43 -4.33 -5.07
CA THR A 140 2.27 -3.98 -4.25
C THR A 140 1.11 -4.91 -4.58
N TRP A 141 0.45 -5.42 -3.55
CA TRP A 141 -0.76 -6.22 -3.67
C TRP A 141 -1.89 -5.59 -2.86
N ILE A 142 -3.10 -5.74 -3.36
CA ILE A 142 -4.33 -5.38 -2.66
C ILE A 142 -5.09 -6.65 -2.34
N GLY A 143 -5.44 -6.82 -1.06
CA GLY A 143 -6.26 -7.92 -0.56
C GLY A 143 -7.53 -7.37 0.10
N THR A 144 -8.62 -8.12 0.05
CA THR A 144 -9.90 -7.71 0.64
C THR A 144 -10.51 -8.85 1.45
N VAL A 145 -10.94 -8.54 2.67
CA VAL A 145 -11.89 -9.37 3.44
C VAL A 145 -13.26 -8.76 3.26
N HIS A 146 -14.19 -9.54 2.70
CA HIS A 146 -15.54 -9.07 2.40
C HIS A 146 -16.46 -9.15 3.63
N SER A 147 -17.73 -8.75 3.49
CA SER A 147 -18.70 -8.64 4.60
C SER A 147 -19.12 -10.00 5.18
N ASP A 148 -18.87 -11.08 4.44
CA ASP A 148 -18.98 -12.47 4.90
C ASP A 148 -17.73 -12.96 5.67
N ASN A 149 -16.81 -12.05 5.96
CA ASN A 149 -15.52 -12.31 6.62
C ASN A 149 -14.61 -13.27 5.83
N VAL A 150 -14.83 -13.39 4.51
CA VAL A 150 -14.00 -14.23 3.63
C VAL A 150 -12.95 -13.38 2.92
N PHE A 151 -11.70 -13.84 2.94
CA PHE A 151 -10.60 -13.24 2.18
C PHE A 151 -10.70 -13.56 0.68
N ARG A 152 -10.65 -12.55 -0.18
CA ARG A 152 -10.82 -12.66 -1.65
C ARG A 152 -9.52 -12.84 -2.43
N GLY A 153 -8.42 -13.09 -1.74
CA GLY A 153 -7.10 -13.25 -2.35
C GLY A 153 -6.37 -11.92 -2.52
N TRP A 154 -5.14 -12.02 -3.03
CA TRP A 154 -4.25 -10.90 -3.32
C TRP A 154 -4.23 -10.63 -4.82
N TYR A 155 -4.38 -9.35 -5.18
CA TYR A 155 -4.27 -8.87 -6.55
C TYR A 155 -3.08 -7.93 -6.66
N GLU A 156 -2.14 -8.25 -7.53
CA GLU A 156 -0.96 -7.42 -7.73
C GLU A 156 -1.32 -6.15 -8.51
N VAL A 157 -0.89 -5.00 -7.99
CA VAL A 157 -0.93 -3.73 -8.71
C VAL A 157 0.35 -3.61 -9.52
N VAL A 158 0.26 -3.86 -10.81
CA VAL A 158 1.36 -3.67 -11.76
C VAL A 158 1.34 -2.22 -12.22
N THR A 159 2.33 -1.43 -11.77
CA THR A 159 2.57 -0.07 -12.25
C THR A 159 3.43 -0.09 -13.53
N ASP A 160 3.56 1.05 -14.19
CA ASP A 160 4.31 1.30 -15.42
C ASP A 160 5.85 1.18 -15.28
N SER A 161 6.33 0.21 -14.51
CA SER A 161 7.76 -0.07 -14.43
C SER A 161 8.30 -0.38 -15.84
N PRO A 162 9.42 0.24 -16.25
CA PRO A 162 10.05 -0.06 -17.53
C PRO A 162 10.30 -1.56 -17.62
N LEU A 163 9.82 -2.16 -18.70
CA LEU A 163 10.00 -3.58 -18.94
C LEU A 163 11.49 -3.89 -19.05
N ILE A 164 11.98 -4.80 -18.20
CA ILE A 164 13.31 -5.36 -18.33
C ILE A 164 13.25 -6.44 -19.41
N TRP A 165 13.91 -6.19 -20.54
CA TRP A 165 13.91 -7.09 -21.68
C TRP A 165 15.10 -8.04 -21.64
N THR A 166 14.82 -9.33 -21.76
CA THR A 166 15.83 -10.41 -21.81
C THR A 166 15.89 -11.00 -23.21
N ASN A 167 17.10 -11.19 -23.74
CA ASN A 167 17.29 -11.76 -25.08
C ASN A 167 16.82 -13.21 -25.15
N LEU A 168 16.14 -13.57 -26.25
CA LEU A 168 15.79 -14.95 -26.53
C LEU A 168 17.01 -15.73 -27.04
N SER A 169 17.19 -16.95 -26.53
CA SER A 169 18.14 -17.91 -27.09
C SER A 169 17.47 -18.70 -28.21
N LEU A 170 17.74 -18.28 -29.45
CA LEU A 170 17.17 -18.90 -30.64
C LEU A 170 17.81 -20.26 -30.94
N GLN A 171 17.03 -21.17 -31.51
CA GLN A 171 17.35 -22.57 -31.75
C GLN A 171 17.03 -22.95 -33.20
N ASN A 172 17.48 -24.12 -33.66
CA ASN A 172 17.08 -24.70 -34.95
C ASN A 172 17.21 -23.74 -36.16
N GLY A 173 18.32 -23.01 -36.21
CA GLY A 173 18.64 -22.10 -37.31
C GLY A 173 17.91 -20.75 -37.28
N TRP A 174 17.02 -20.52 -36.32
CA TRP A 174 16.39 -19.22 -36.15
C TRP A 174 17.44 -18.18 -35.75
N VAL A 175 17.40 -17.02 -36.41
CA VAL A 175 18.27 -15.88 -36.11
C VAL A 175 17.44 -14.62 -35.91
N ALA A 176 18.03 -13.60 -35.28
CA ALA A 176 17.38 -12.30 -35.12
C ALA A 176 17.07 -11.67 -36.49
N GLY A 177 15.89 -11.07 -36.60
CA GLY A 177 15.50 -10.19 -37.70
C GLY A 177 16.09 -8.79 -37.54
N LEU A 178 15.39 -7.78 -38.04
CA LEU A 178 15.80 -6.37 -37.93
C LEU A 178 15.97 -5.90 -36.48
N THR A 179 15.15 -6.44 -35.58
CA THR A 179 15.11 -6.08 -34.16
C THR A 179 15.38 -7.30 -33.31
N THR A 180 16.24 -7.16 -32.29
CA THR A 180 16.61 -8.25 -31.38
C THR A 180 15.37 -8.85 -30.70
N PRO A 181 15.15 -10.18 -30.82
CA PRO A 181 14.02 -10.85 -30.18
C PRO A 181 14.25 -10.98 -28.67
N GLN A 182 13.28 -10.52 -27.90
CA GLN A 182 13.36 -10.44 -26.45
C GLN A 182 12.02 -10.76 -25.80
N TYR A 183 12.04 -11.12 -24.52
CA TYR A 183 10.85 -11.24 -23.69
C TYR A 183 10.96 -10.39 -22.43
N SER A 184 9.82 -10.06 -21.83
CA SER A 184 9.70 -9.45 -20.51
C SER A 184 8.49 -10.05 -19.79
N ILE A 185 8.37 -9.71 -18.51
CA ILE A 185 7.33 -10.25 -17.62
C ILE A 185 6.52 -9.08 -17.08
N ILE A 186 5.19 -9.18 -17.20
CA ILE A 186 4.22 -8.20 -16.69
C ILE A 186 3.22 -8.94 -15.82
N GLY A 187 3.32 -8.81 -14.50
CA GLY A 187 2.50 -9.61 -13.59
C GLY A 187 2.70 -11.11 -13.84
N ASN A 188 1.65 -11.81 -14.27
CA ASN A 188 1.67 -13.23 -14.63
C ASN A 188 1.72 -13.48 -16.16
N GLU A 189 1.98 -12.46 -16.97
CA GLU A 189 2.05 -12.54 -18.43
C GLU A 189 3.49 -12.41 -18.91
N VAL A 190 3.89 -13.26 -19.86
CA VAL A 190 5.11 -13.11 -20.64
C VAL A 190 4.77 -12.38 -21.93
N VAL A 191 5.46 -11.28 -22.17
CA VAL A 191 5.34 -10.50 -23.41
C VAL A 191 6.62 -10.57 -24.22
N PHE A 192 6.49 -10.53 -25.53
CA PHE A 192 7.61 -10.62 -26.45
C PHE A 192 7.72 -9.36 -27.30
N ARG A 193 8.92 -9.15 -27.86
CA ARG A 193 9.17 -8.18 -28.91
C ARG A 193 10.29 -8.66 -29.81
N GLY A 194 10.50 -7.92 -30.89
CA GLY A 194 11.56 -8.18 -31.82
C GLY A 194 11.16 -9.22 -32.86
N ARG A 195 12.14 -9.64 -33.67
CA ARG A 195 11.87 -10.41 -34.88
C ARG A 195 12.80 -11.60 -35.01
N ILE A 196 12.29 -12.65 -35.64
CA ILE A 196 13.06 -13.86 -35.98
C ILE A 196 12.92 -14.18 -37.47
N LYS A 197 13.94 -14.82 -38.05
CA LYS A 197 13.95 -15.26 -39.45
C LYS A 197 14.81 -16.50 -39.68
N ASN A 198 14.72 -17.04 -40.89
CA ASN A 198 15.59 -18.08 -41.48
C ASN A 198 15.68 -19.42 -40.72
N GLY A 199 14.85 -19.65 -39.71
CA GLY A 199 14.90 -20.90 -38.97
C GLY A 199 14.12 -22.03 -39.61
N GLN A 200 14.42 -23.23 -39.13
CA GLN A 200 13.71 -24.44 -39.54
C GLN A 200 12.31 -24.45 -38.94
N PHE A 201 11.31 -24.63 -39.79
CA PHE A 201 9.94 -24.82 -39.34
C PHE A 201 9.80 -26.15 -38.61
N GLY A 202 9.04 -26.14 -37.52
CA GLY A 202 8.82 -27.32 -36.69
C GLY A 202 8.11 -28.44 -37.43
N GLY A 203 7.21 -28.13 -38.36
CA GLY A 203 6.42 -29.14 -39.09
C GLY A 203 5.77 -30.14 -38.13
N ALA A 204 5.81 -31.43 -38.49
CA ALA A 204 5.34 -32.52 -37.63
C ALA A 204 6.26 -32.81 -36.42
N SER A 205 7.51 -32.33 -36.45
CA SER A 205 8.53 -32.57 -35.41
C SER A 205 8.54 -31.49 -34.32
N TYR A 206 7.73 -30.44 -34.46
CA TYR A 206 7.60 -29.33 -33.51
C TYR A 206 8.93 -28.72 -33.04
N LEU A 207 9.92 -28.61 -33.92
CA LEU A 207 11.22 -28.03 -33.59
C LEU A 207 11.07 -26.60 -33.03
N PRO A 208 11.62 -26.31 -31.83
CA PRO A 208 11.47 -24.99 -31.20
C PRO A 208 12.28 -23.91 -31.92
N ALA A 209 11.69 -22.74 -32.10
CA ALA A 209 12.44 -21.53 -32.42
C ALA A 209 13.21 -21.02 -31.21
N PHE A 210 12.67 -21.20 -30.01
CA PHE A 210 13.31 -20.96 -28.72
C PHE A 210 12.57 -21.72 -27.62
N THR A 211 13.20 -21.83 -26.45
CA THR A 211 12.61 -22.47 -25.25
C THR A 211 12.69 -21.51 -24.08
N MET A 212 11.59 -21.38 -23.34
CA MET A 212 11.48 -20.47 -22.20
C MET A 212 12.10 -21.07 -20.93
N PRO A 213 12.67 -20.23 -20.05
CA PRO A 213 13.14 -20.69 -18.75
C PRO A 213 12.04 -21.38 -17.95
N SER A 214 12.41 -22.33 -17.09
CA SER A 214 11.48 -23.11 -16.28
C SER A 214 10.55 -22.27 -15.42
N ILE A 215 11.00 -21.09 -15.00
CA ILE A 215 10.28 -20.15 -14.14
C ILE A 215 9.17 -19.35 -14.86
N VAL A 216 9.08 -19.44 -16.20
CA VAL A 216 8.10 -18.69 -17.01
C VAL A 216 7.51 -19.56 -18.12
N LYS A 217 7.33 -20.86 -17.87
CA LYS A 217 6.70 -21.76 -18.86
C LYS A 217 5.21 -21.42 -19.03
N PRO A 218 4.65 -21.56 -20.24
CA PRO A 218 3.21 -21.43 -20.45
C PRO A 218 2.44 -22.38 -19.52
N THR A 219 1.31 -21.90 -18.99
CA THR A 219 0.47 -22.72 -18.11
C THR A 219 -0.22 -23.86 -18.86
N THR A 220 -0.49 -23.65 -20.15
CA THR A 220 -1.19 -24.59 -21.03
C THR A 220 -0.64 -24.47 -22.45
N SER A 221 -0.55 -25.61 -23.12
CA SER A 221 -0.23 -25.65 -24.54
C SER A 221 -1.34 -25.00 -25.38
N HIS A 222 -0.99 -24.12 -26.32
CA HIS A 222 -1.95 -23.50 -27.23
C HIS A 222 -1.27 -23.06 -28.55
N ALA A 223 -2.08 -22.85 -29.57
CA ALA A 223 -1.63 -22.35 -30.87
C ALA A 223 -2.17 -20.95 -31.13
N LEU A 224 -1.34 -20.11 -31.76
CA LEU A 224 -1.74 -18.77 -32.20
C LEU A 224 -1.09 -18.41 -33.52
N LEU A 225 -1.55 -17.30 -34.10
CA LEU A 225 -0.97 -16.73 -35.31
C LEU A 225 -0.16 -15.49 -34.94
N ILE A 226 1.07 -15.40 -35.44
CA ILE A 226 1.87 -14.18 -35.38
C ILE A 226 1.98 -13.56 -36.78
N ALA A 227 2.09 -12.23 -36.82
CA ALA A 227 2.24 -11.50 -38.07
C ALA A 227 3.66 -11.64 -38.63
N GLY A 228 3.74 -11.76 -39.95
CA GLY A 228 4.95 -11.44 -40.70
C GLY A 228 5.10 -9.93 -40.78
N TYR A 229 6.34 -9.44 -40.72
CA TYR A 229 6.61 -8.01 -40.73
C TYR A 229 6.30 -7.36 -42.09
N ILE A 230 6.52 -8.07 -43.19
CA ILE A 230 6.32 -7.57 -44.57
C ILE A 230 5.28 -8.44 -45.28
N ASN A 231 4.53 -7.85 -46.21
CA ASN A 231 3.59 -8.51 -47.12
C ASN A 231 2.32 -9.14 -46.48
N ASN A 232 1.86 -8.67 -45.31
CA ASN A 232 0.63 -9.16 -44.66
C ASN A 232 0.58 -10.69 -44.48
N HIS A 233 1.74 -11.31 -44.24
CA HIS A 233 1.85 -12.76 -44.00
C HIS A 233 1.66 -13.10 -42.53
N TRP A 234 1.48 -14.40 -42.23
CA TRP A 234 1.36 -14.91 -40.86
C TRP A 234 2.07 -16.25 -40.71
N ALA A 235 2.39 -16.58 -39.45
CA ALA A 235 2.91 -17.88 -39.07
C ALA A 235 2.07 -18.50 -37.95
N ARG A 236 1.81 -19.81 -38.04
CA ARG A 236 1.24 -20.58 -36.94
C ARG A 236 2.34 -20.92 -35.96
N VAL A 237 2.16 -20.53 -34.71
CA VAL A 237 3.08 -20.80 -33.61
C VAL A 237 2.37 -21.67 -32.58
N TYR A 238 3.06 -22.70 -32.12
CA TYR A 238 2.65 -23.50 -30.97
C TYR A 238 3.50 -23.11 -29.77
N LEU A 239 2.82 -22.84 -28.67
CA LEU A 239 3.39 -22.63 -27.36
C LEU A 239 3.07 -23.88 -26.55
N PHE A 240 4.09 -24.59 -26.13
CA PHE A 240 3.94 -25.80 -25.32
C PHE A 240 4.12 -25.46 -23.84
N ASP A 241 3.35 -26.13 -22.99
CA ASP A 241 3.49 -26.05 -21.52
C ASP A 241 4.86 -26.53 -21.01
N ASP A 242 5.61 -27.27 -21.81
CA ASP A 242 7.00 -27.62 -21.53
C ASP A 242 7.99 -26.45 -21.74
N GLY A 243 7.50 -25.31 -22.26
CA GLY A 243 8.26 -24.09 -22.51
C GLY A 243 8.76 -23.93 -23.94
N LYS A 244 8.55 -24.90 -24.85
CA LYS A 244 8.95 -24.77 -26.26
C LYS A 244 8.00 -23.86 -27.02
N ILE A 245 8.58 -23.02 -27.89
CA ILE A 245 7.81 -22.20 -28.83
C ILE A 245 8.27 -22.56 -30.24
N SER A 246 7.38 -23.16 -31.02
CA SER A 246 7.69 -23.73 -32.32
C SER A 246 6.87 -23.05 -33.42
N VAL A 247 7.56 -22.56 -34.45
CA VAL A 247 6.92 -22.02 -35.65
C VAL A 247 6.63 -23.17 -36.59
N ILE A 248 5.36 -23.46 -36.88
CA ILE A 248 4.96 -24.70 -37.57
C ILE A 248 4.84 -24.52 -39.08
N THR A 249 4.16 -23.45 -39.50
CA THR A 249 3.92 -23.14 -40.92
C THR A 249 3.79 -21.63 -41.10
N THR A 250 4.15 -21.13 -42.29
CA THR A 250 3.85 -19.77 -42.75
C THR A 250 2.89 -19.79 -43.92
N ALA A 251 2.24 -18.66 -44.22
CA ALA A 251 1.58 -18.47 -45.52
C ALA A 251 2.59 -18.71 -46.68
N THR A 252 2.11 -19.31 -47.77
CA THR A 252 2.91 -19.75 -48.92
C THR A 252 3.61 -18.59 -49.65
N GLY A 253 4.88 -18.78 -50.03
CA GLY A 253 5.54 -17.98 -51.07
C GLY A 253 6.50 -16.88 -50.63
N ALA A 254 7.16 -17.02 -49.48
CA ALA A 254 7.83 -15.87 -48.89
C ALA A 254 9.27 -16.13 -48.46
N THR A 255 10.19 -15.55 -49.21
CA THR A 255 11.63 -15.81 -49.17
C THR A 255 12.41 -14.86 -48.26
N ASP A 256 11.77 -13.82 -47.69
CA ASP A 256 12.38 -12.83 -46.76
C ASP A 256 11.49 -12.54 -45.54
N ASN A 257 10.83 -13.56 -44.98
CA ASN A 257 9.82 -13.37 -43.94
C ASN A 257 10.41 -13.29 -42.53
N GLU A 258 10.65 -12.07 -42.06
CA GLU A 258 10.77 -11.82 -40.62
C GLU A 258 9.41 -11.99 -39.94
N LEU A 259 9.36 -12.75 -38.85
CA LEU A 259 8.19 -12.93 -38.01
C LEU A 259 8.29 -11.98 -36.82
N ASP A 260 7.23 -11.20 -36.58
CA ASP A 260 7.16 -10.27 -35.46
C ASP A 260 6.60 -10.95 -34.22
N LEU A 261 7.37 -10.92 -33.14
CA LEU A 261 6.99 -11.53 -31.86
C LEU A 261 6.16 -10.60 -30.98
N ALA A 262 5.95 -9.33 -31.33
CA ALA A 262 5.24 -8.37 -30.48
C ALA A 262 3.78 -8.77 -30.14
N GLY A 263 3.17 -9.63 -30.97
CA GLY A 263 1.84 -10.21 -30.74
C GLY A 263 1.84 -11.52 -29.94
N LEU A 264 3.01 -12.11 -29.68
CA LEU A 264 3.13 -13.32 -28.87
C LEU A 264 3.05 -12.94 -27.39
N ARG A 265 2.08 -13.53 -26.67
CA ARG A 265 1.94 -13.39 -25.22
C ARG A 265 1.29 -14.63 -24.62
N TYR A 266 1.59 -14.93 -23.36
CA TYR A 266 0.92 -15.99 -22.62
C TYR A 266 1.05 -15.81 -21.12
N CYS A 267 0.13 -16.43 -20.37
CA CYS A 267 0.22 -16.49 -18.92
C CYS A 267 1.08 -17.66 -18.43
N TYR A 268 1.89 -17.42 -17.41
CA TYR A 268 2.66 -18.43 -16.68
C TYR A 268 2.16 -18.55 -15.23
N LYS A 269 2.48 -19.67 -14.57
CA LYS A 269 2.16 -19.92 -13.15
C LYS A 269 3.31 -19.52 -12.24
#